data_AF-A0A943WPE2-F1
#
_entry.id   AF-A0A943WPE2-F1
#
_cell.length_a   1.000
_cell.length_b   1.000
_cell.length_c   1.000
_cell.angle_alpha   90.00
_cell.angle_beta   90.00
_cell.angle_gamma   90.00
#
_symmetry.space_group_name_H-M   'P 1'
#
loop_
_entity.id
_entity.type
_entity.pdbx_description
1 polymer ?
#
loop_
_entity_poly.entity_id
_entity_poly.type
_entity_poly.pdbx_seq_one_letter_code
_entity_poly.pdbx_strand_id
1 'polypeptide(L)'
;MSDSKHPSPTPKGQPEEKAAEKPPAYVPPPTQEKRQRSVVHYIAILFAAAFLLMLMTYLMDRRQNEEVVDSLNQSVSGLRESLSNMQSVQEIYEENQALLQEIDRLEDHVGELERQGSAQSSALAQAEQIRQAMDWFWQIDEAYVLGRYSLCRELIQSLEDSGLTESLPQESVTDNGRFSPALRYQEIRGALY
;
A
#
# COMPACT_ATOMS: atom_id res chain seq x y z
N MET A 1 81.28 3.72 -84.74
CA MET A 1 82.06 4.82 -85.34
C MET A 1 81.01 5.83 -85.82
N SER A 2 80.61 6.78 -84.98
CA SER A 2 81.28 8.09 -84.79
C SER A 2 80.80 9.10 -85.85
N ASP A 3 80.40 10.35 -85.55
CA ASP A 3 80.29 11.02 -84.24
C ASP A 3 79.36 12.26 -84.30
N SER A 4 78.65 12.50 -83.18
CA SER A 4 78.37 13.78 -82.51
C SER A 4 78.06 15.13 -83.23
N LYS A 5 77.07 15.82 -82.62
CA LYS A 5 77.04 17.25 -82.17
C LYS A 5 76.29 18.34 -82.99
N HIS A 6 75.26 18.90 -82.34
CA HIS A 6 74.76 20.30 -82.40
C HIS A 6 75.90 21.34 -82.17
N PRO A 7 75.76 22.67 -82.41
CA PRO A 7 74.53 23.49 -82.25
C PRO A 7 74.34 24.69 -83.22
N SER A 8 73.27 25.49 -83.05
CA SER A 8 73.29 26.97 -82.89
C SER A 8 71.89 27.64 -83.03
N PRO A 9 71.60 28.74 -82.30
CA PRO A 9 70.39 29.57 -82.46
C PRO A 9 70.69 30.95 -83.10
N THR A 10 69.67 31.71 -83.55
CA THR A 10 69.64 33.21 -83.59
C THR A 10 68.25 33.75 -84.01
N PRO A 11 67.91 35.06 -83.79
CA PRO A 11 66.50 35.49 -83.61
C PRO A 11 65.99 36.68 -84.47
N LYS A 12 64.67 36.96 -84.34
CA LYS A 12 63.94 38.25 -84.45
C LYS A 12 64.00 39.08 -85.75
N GLY A 13 62.82 39.41 -86.29
CA GLY A 13 62.58 40.52 -87.23
C GLY A 13 61.10 40.66 -87.61
N GLN A 14 60.57 41.88 -87.51
CA GLN A 14 59.21 42.36 -87.90
C GLN A 14 59.44 43.60 -88.82
N PRO A 15 58.44 44.32 -89.41
CA PRO A 15 56.98 44.12 -89.54
C PRO A 15 56.39 44.53 -90.95
N GLU A 16 55.08 44.84 -91.02
CA GLU A 16 54.35 45.76 -91.97
C GLU A 16 54.12 45.34 -93.46
N GLU A 17 53.12 45.84 -94.23
CA GLU A 17 51.71 46.32 -94.00
C GLU A 17 50.99 46.55 -95.39
N LYS A 18 49.65 46.74 -95.39
CA LYS A 18 48.75 47.40 -96.39
C LYS A 18 48.16 46.59 -97.58
N ALA A 19 46.92 46.85 -98.04
CA ALA A 19 45.75 47.56 -97.48
C ALA A 19 44.45 47.35 -98.33
N ALA A 20 43.25 47.42 -97.73
CA ALA A 20 41.97 47.86 -98.35
C ALA A 20 40.81 47.99 -97.31
N GLU A 21 39.77 48.78 -97.60
CA GLU A 21 38.69 49.25 -96.69
C GLU A 21 37.28 49.16 -97.36
N LYS A 22 36.09 49.30 -96.72
CA LYS A 22 35.66 49.70 -95.34
C LYS A 22 34.37 48.92 -94.86
N PRO A 23 33.30 49.40 -94.14
CA PRO A 23 32.44 48.53 -93.29
C PRO A 23 30.90 48.61 -93.64
N PRO A 24 29.92 48.29 -92.76
CA PRO A 24 29.89 47.43 -91.55
C PRO A 24 28.85 46.28 -91.64
N ALA A 25 29.00 45.22 -90.83
CA ALA A 25 27.94 44.22 -90.63
C ALA A 25 27.84 43.78 -89.15
N TYR A 26 26.71 44.10 -88.53
CA TYR A 26 26.33 43.69 -87.17
C TYR A 26 25.94 42.20 -87.13
N VAL A 27 26.41 41.47 -86.11
CA VAL A 27 25.90 40.13 -85.75
C VAL A 27 25.90 39.99 -84.20
N PRO A 28 24.90 39.34 -83.57
CA PRO A 28 24.57 39.59 -82.16
C PRO A 28 25.40 38.79 -81.12
N PRO A 29 25.26 39.10 -79.80
CA PRO A 29 25.95 38.41 -78.70
C PRO A 29 25.32 37.02 -78.38
N PRO A 30 25.90 36.22 -77.46
CA PRO A 30 26.28 34.84 -77.74
C PRO A 30 25.16 33.80 -77.61
N THR A 31 25.39 32.63 -78.22
CA THR A 31 24.54 31.43 -78.15
C THR A 31 24.14 31.05 -76.72
N GLN A 32 22.86 31.20 -76.40
CA GLN A 32 22.33 31.07 -75.04
C GLN A 32 22.28 29.62 -74.52
N GLU A 33 22.32 28.62 -75.40
CA GLU A 33 22.06 27.21 -75.06
C GLU A 33 23.06 26.60 -74.07
N LYS A 34 24.37 26.90 -74.21
CA LYS A 34 25.40 26.40 -73.28
C LYS A 34 25.21 26.96 -71.86
N ARG A 35 24.79 28.22 -71.75
CA ARG A 35 24.53 28.88 -70.45
C ARG A 35 23.26 28.34 -69.80
N GLN A 36 22.18 28.13 -70.57
CA GLN A 36 20.96 27.53 -70.05
C GLN A 36 21.18 26.09 -69.56
N ARG A 37 21.89 25.24 -70.32
CA ARG A 37 22.24 23.88 -69.84
C ARG A 37 23.05 23.87 -68.55
N SER A 38 23.99 24.81 -68.38
CA SER A 38 24.78 24.97 -67.15
C SER A 38 23.90 25.36 -65.95
N VAL A 39 22.97 26.31 -66.13
CA VAL A 39 22.04 26.73 -65.07
C VAL A 39 21.08 25.60 -64.69
N VAL A 40 20.54 24.86 -65.68
CA VAL A 40 19.70 23.68 -65.43
C VAL A 40 20.46 22.59 -64.67
N HIS A 41 21.74 22.36 -64.98
CA HIS A 41 22.59 21.45 -64.20
C HIS A 41 22.76 21.92 -62.74
N TYR A 42 22.98 23.22 -62.51
CA TYR A 42 23.13 23.76 -61.16
C TYR A 42 21.83 23.66 -60.35
N ILE A 43 20.68 23.91 -60.99
CA ILE A 43 19.35 23.71 -60.39
C ILE A 43 19.09 22.22 -60.10
N ALA A 44 19.49 21.30 -60.98
CA ALA A 44 19.36 19.86 -60.76
C ALA A 44 20.23 19.38 -59.58
N ILE A 45 21.45 19.90 -59.43
CA ILE A 45 22.32 19.62 -58.27
C ILE A 45 21.72 20.21 -56.99
N LEU A 46 21.17 21.42 -57.03
CA LEU A 46 20.44 22.02 -55.89
C LEU A 46 19.21 21.20 -55.49
N PHE A 47 18.44 20.71 -56.46
CA PHE A 47 17.28 19.86 -56.21
C PHE A 47 17.70 18.50 -55.63
N ALA A 48 18.75 17.87 -56.16
CA ALA A 48 19.31 16.64 -55.61
C ALA A 48 19.87 16.84 -54.18
N ALA A 49 20.54 17.96 -53.92
CA ALA A 49 21.01 18.32 -52.58
C ALA A 49 19.85 18.55 -51.61
N ALA A 50 18.78 19.25 -52.04
CA ALA A 50 17.57 19.41 -51.25
C ALA A 50 16.88 18.07 -50.96
N PHE A 51 16.85 17.14 -51.93
CA PHE A 51 16.30 15.80 -51.77
C PHE A 51 17.14 14.96 -50.80
N LEU A 52 18.48 15.06 -50.86
CA LEU A 52 19.39 14.42 -49.91
C LEU A 52 19.27 15.00 -48.49
N LEU A 53 19.10 16.31 -48.35
CA LEU A 53 18.81 16.96 -47.07
C LEU A 53 17.47 16.48 -46.51
N MET A 54 16.41 16.48 -47.32
CA MET A 54 15.09 15.97 -46.93
C MET A 54 15.13 14.48 -46.55
N LEU A 55 15.93 13.67 -47.25
CA LEU A 55 16.15 12.27 -46.92
C LEU A 55 16.93 12.09 -45.61
N MET A 56 17.96 12.91 -45.35
CA MET A 56 18.70 12.90 -44.09
C MET A 56 17.82 13.33 -42.92
N THR A 57 17.03 14.41 -43.08
CA THR A 57 16.03 14.83 -42.09
C THR A 57 15.02 13.71 -41.84
N TYR A 58 14.47 13.07 -42.88
CA TYR A 58 13.52 11.97 -42.74
C TYR A 58 14.11 10.73 -42.03
N LEU A 59 15.38 10.41 -42.26
CA LEU A 59 16.07 9.31 -41.58
C LEU A 59 16.38 9.64 -40.11
N MET A 60 16.67 10.91 -39.80
CA MET A 60 16.78 11.40 -38.42
C MET A 60 15.43 11.40 -37.71
N ASP A 61 14.37 11.94 -38.34
CA ASP A 61 13.00 11.91 -37.83
C ASP A 61 12.52 10.48 -37.58
N ARG A 62 12.85 9.52 -38.44
CA ARG A 62 12.42 8.13 -38.23
C ARG A 62 13.05 7.51 -36.97
N ARG A 63 14.33 7.79 -36.70
CA ARG A 63 15.01 7.36 -35.47
C ARG A 63 14.52 8.12 -34.24
N GLN A 64 14.32 9.43 -34.36
CA GLN A 64 13.78 10.26 -33.28
C GLN A 64 12.34 9.87 -32.94
N ASN A 65 11.52 9.48 -33.91
CA ASN A 65 10.17 8.96 -33.63
C ASN A 65 10.20 7.59 -32.95
N GLU A 66 11.15 6.69 -33.28
CA GLU A 66 11.35 5.44 -32.52
C GLU A 66 11.81 5.74 -31.09
N GLU A 67 12.83 6.59 -30.87
CA GLU A 67 13.29 6.98 -29.53
C GLU A 67 12.22 7.74 -28.71
N VAL A 68 11.41 8.60 -29.33
CA VAL A 68 10.32 9.31 -28.66
C VAL A 68 9.17 8.35 -28.32
N VAL A 69 8.85 7.37 -29.16
CA VAL A 69 7.83 6.37 -28.86
C VAL A 69 8.31 5.37 -27.80
N ASP A 70 9.57 4.97 -27.80
CA ASP A 70 10.15 4.09 -26.78
C ASP A 70 10.29 4.80 -25.43
N SER A 71 10.79 6.03 -25.40
CA SER A 71 10.84 6.83 -24.16
C SER A 71 9.44 7.18 -23.63
N LEU A 72 8.45 7.43 -24.50
CA LEU A 72 7.06 7.60 -24.09
C LEU A 72 6.49 6.28 -23.54
N ASN A 73 6.69 5.13 -24.19
CA ASN A 73 6.27 3.83 -23.67
C ASN A 73 6.95 3.48 -22.33
N GLN A 74 8.23 3.83 -22.17
CA GLN A 74 8.96 3.58 -20.94
C GLN A 74 8.51 4.53 -19.81
N SER A 75 8.18 5.79 -20.11
CA SER A 75 7.57 6.70 -19.13
C SER A 75 6.15 6.27 -18.75
N VAL A 76 5.33 5.80 -19.70
CA VAL A 76 4.00 5.24 -19.44
C VAL A 76 4.10 3.96 -18.63
N SER A 77 5.07 3.09 -18.92
CA SER A 77 5.30 1.85 -18.16
C SER A 77 5.76 2.16 -16.74
N GLY A 78 6.70 3.08 -16.54
CA GLY A 78 7.16 3.53 -15.22
C GLY A 78 6.07 4.24 -14.41
N LEU A 79 5.20 5.03 -15.06
CA LEU A 79 4.01 5.61 -14.41
C LEU A 79 3.00 4.53 -14.01
N ARG A 80 2.81 3.52 -14.86
CA ARG A 80 1.88 2.40 -14.60
C ARG A 80 2.38 1.49 -13.48
N GLU A 81 3.68 1.24 -13.44
CA GLU A 81 4.37 0.53 -12.34
C GLU A 81 4.34 1.35 -11.04
N SER A 82 4.57 2.66 -11.11
CA SER A 82 4.42 3.56 -9.94
C SER A 82 2.99 3.59 -9.43
N LEU A 83 1.98 3.55 -10.31
CA LEU A 83 0.57 3.47 -9.93
C LEU A 83 0.23 2.12 -9.31
N SER A 84 0.69 0.99 -9.86
CA SER A 84 0.46 -0.33 -9.26
C SER A 84 1.15 -0.48 -7.91
N ASN A 85 2.38 0.04 -7.77
CA ASN A 85 3.11 0.02 -6.51
C ASN A 85 2.45 0.92 -5.46
N MET A 86 1.91 2.08 -5.85
CA MET A 86 1.15 2.95 -4.96
C MET A 86 -0.18 2.29 -4.55
N GLN A 87 -0.85 1.58 -5.47
CA GLN A 87 -2.06 0.82 -5.19
C GLN A 87 -1.82 -0.35 -4.23
N SER A 88 -0.77 -1.15 -4.44
CA SER A 88 -0.43 -2.27 -3.54
C SER A 88 0.02 -1.78 -2.16
N VAL A 89 0.72 -0.66 -2.07
CA VAL A 89 1.05 -0.03 -0.79
C VAL A 89 -0.22 0.42 -0.07
N GLN A 90 -1.19 0.99 -0.79
CA GLN A 90 -2.46 1.40 -0.21
C GLN A 90 -3.30 0.19 0.27
N GLU A 91 -3.35 -0.89 -0.50
CA GLU A 91 -3.99 -2.16 -0.11
C GLU A 91 -3.36 -2.74 1.17
N ILE A 92 -2.04 -2.72 1.30
CA ILE A 92 -1.33 -3.14 2.53
C ILE A 92 -1.65 -2.21 3.72
N TYR A 93 -1.83 -0.90 3.52
CA TYR A 93 -2.26 0.00 4.58
C TYR A 93 -3.70 -0.25 5.02
N GLU A 94 -4.61 -0.51 4.07
CA GLU A 94 -6.01 -0.86 4.34
C GLU A 94 -6.11 -2.21 5.08
N GLU A 95 -5.32 -3.21 4.69
CA GLU A 95 -5.21 -4.50 5.40
C GLU A 95 -4.65 -4.32 6.82
N ASN A 96 -3.58 -3.54 7.01
CA ASN A 96 -3.05 -3.25 8.35
C ASN A 96 -4.09 -2.54 9.23
N GLN A 97 -4.85 -1.60 8.67
CA GLN A 97 -5.92 -0.91 9.42
C GLN A 97 -7.07 -1.86 9.78
N ALA A 98 -7.43 -2.79 8.89
CA ALA A 98 -8.44 -3.81 9.18
C ALA A 98 -7.97 -4.80 10.27
N LEU A 99 -6.71 -5.26 10.20
CA LEU A 99 -6.10 -6.13 11.20
C LEU A 99 -6.01 -5.44 12.58
N LEU A 100 -5.66 -4.15 12.64
CA LEU A 100 -5.69 -3.37 13.88
C LEU A 100 -7.10 -3.31 14.48
N GLN A 101 -8.13 -3.04 13.68
CA GLN A 101 -9.52 -3.04 14.14
C GLN A 101 -10.00 -4.43 14.61
N GLU A 102 -9.46 -5.50 14.03
CA GLU A 102 -9.78 -6.86 14.47
C GLU A 102 -9.07 -7.22 15.78
N ILE A 103 -7.81 -6.78 15.97
CA ILE A 103 -7.10 -6.88 17.25
C ILE A 103 -7.87 -6.12 18.35
N ASP A 104 -8.23 -4.86 18.14
CA ASP A 104 -9.01 -4.06 19.11
C ASP A 104 -10.31 -4.79 19.52
N ARG A 105 -11.05 -5.35 18.54
CA ARG A 105 -12.28 -6.12 18.80
C ARG A 105 -12.03 -7.42 19.56
N LEU A 106 -10.93 -8.11 19.28
CA LEU A 106 -10.56 -9.34 19.98
C LEU A 106 -10.15 -9.03 21.42
N GLU A 107 -9.42 -7.94 21.66
CA GLU A 107 -9.06 -7.48 23.01
C GLU A 107 -10.31 -7.09 23.83
N ASP A 108 -11.24 -6.33 23.24
CA ASP A 108 -12.54 -6.02 23.86
C ASP A 108 -13.33 -7.30 24.19
N HIS A 109 -13.35 -8.28 23.27
CA HIS A 109 -14.08 -9.53 23.48
C HIS A 109 -13.46 -10.41 24.57
N VAL A 110 -12.12 -10.48 24.64
CA VAL A 110 -11.41 -11.17 25.73
C VAL A 110 -11.68 -10.49 27.06
N GLY A 111 -11.58 -9.16 27.14
CA GLY A 111 -11.86 -8.41 28.36
C GLY A 111 -13.30 -8.59 28.87
N GLU A 112 -14.27 -8.71 27.96
CA GLU A 112 -15.66 -9.02 28.32
C GLU A 112 -15.83 -10.48 28.79
N LEU A 113 -15.21 -11.45 28.11
CA LEU A 113 -15.22 -12.86 28.54
C LEU A 113 -14.56 -13.06 29.91
N GLU A 114 -13.46 -12.36 30.21
CA GLU A 114 -12.79 -12.39 31.51
C GLU A 114 -13.68 -11.81 32.62
N ARG A 115 -14.42 -10.72 32.35
CA ARG A 115 -15.41 -10.16 33.28
C ARG A 115 -16.56 -11.12 33.52
N GLN A 116 -17.12 -11.73 32.47
CA GLN A 116 -18.19 -12.71 32.58
C GLN A 116 -17.74 -13.95 33.37
N GLY A 117 -16.55 -14.50 33.07
CA GLY A 117 -15.97 -15.62 33.80
C GLY A 117 -15.72 -15.29 35.27
N SER A 118 -15.22 -14.09 35.58
CA SER A 118 -15.01 -13.62 36.96
C SER A 118 -16.33 -13.47 37.72
N ALA A 119 -17.34 -12.86 37.10
CA ALA A 119 -18.67 -12.70 37.67
C ALA A 119 -19.37 -14.06 37.90
N GLN A 120 -19.29 -14.97 36.93
CA GLN A 120 -19.83 -16.32 37.04
C GLN A 120 -19.13 -17.12 38.14
N SER A 121 -17.79 -17.04 38.23
CA SER A 121 -17.02 -17.68 39.30
C SER A 121 -17.42 -17.17 40.69
N SER A 122 -17.56 -15.85 40.85
CA SER A 122 -18.04 -15.24 42.10
C SER A 122 -19.47 -15.66 42.44
N ALA A 123 -20.37 -15.73 41.45
CA ALA A 123 -21.75 -16.18 41.65
C ALA A 123 -21.83 -17.66 42.04
N LEU A 124 -21.00 -18.53 41.44
CA LEU A 124 -20.91 -19.95 41.81
C LEU A 124 -20.34 -20.13 43.21
N ALA A 125 -19.31 -19.36 43.59
CA ALA A 125 -18.75 -19.40 44.94
C ALA A 125 -19.78 -18.97 45.99
N GLN A 126 -20.52 -17.89 45.73
CA GLN A 126 -21.59 -17.42 46.62
C GLN A 126 -22.76 -18.42 46.69
N ALA A 127 -23.15 -19.04 45.56
CA ALA A 127 -24.19 -20.07 45.54
C ALA A 127 -23.79 -21.31 46.35
N GLU A 128 -22.52 -21.75 46.27
CA GLU A 128 -22.02 -22.88 47.06
C GLU A 128 -21.90 -22.54 48.55
N GLN A 129 -21.49 -21.31 48.91
CA GLN A 129 -21.53 -20.83 50.30
C GLN A 129 -22.95 -20.83 50.86
N ILE A 130 -23.93 -20.31 50.12
CA ILE A 130 -25.36 -20.34 50.50
C ILE A 130 -25.83 -21.80 50.65
N ARG A 131 -25.44 -22.70 49.73
CA ARG A 131 -25.81 -24.13 49.78
C ARG A 131 -25.27 -24.79 51.05
N GLN A 132 -24.00 -24.61 51.37
CA GLN A 132 -23.37 -25.15 52.58
C GLN A 132 -23.96 -24.55 53.86
N ALA A 133 -24.21 -23.23 53.88
CA ALA A 133 -24.87 -22.56 55.00
C ALA A 133 -26.28 -23.12 55.25
N MET A 134 -27.04 -23.38 54.18
CA MET A 134 -28.36 -24.01 54.25
C MET A 134 -28.31 -25.46 54.73
N ASP A 135 -27.33 -26.26 54.29
CA ASP A 135 -27.14 -27.64 54.77
C ASP A 135 -26.86 -27.69 56.28
N TRP A 136 -26.03 -26.77 56.79
CA TRP A 136 -25.79 -26.61 58.23
C TRP A 136 -27.03 -26.13 58.97
N PHE A 137 -27.75 -25.14 58.44
CA PHE A 137 -28.99 -24.63 59.03
C PHE A 137 -30.04 -25.73 59.22
N TRP A 138 -30.23 -26.61 58.23
CA TRP A 138 -31.18 -27.71 58.37
C TRP A 138 -30.78 -28.73 59.45
N GLN A 139 -29.49 -29.04 59.58
CA GLN A 139 -28.99 -29.90 60.67
C GLN A 139 -29.19 -29.27 62.05
N ILE A 140 -29.01 -27.94 62.17
CA ILE A 140 -29.25 -27.17 63.39
C ILE A 140 -30.74 -27.17 63.75
N ASP A 141 -31.62 -26.90 62.78
CA ASP A 141 -33.08 -26.91 62.99
C ASP A 141 -33.59 -28.30 63.39
N GLU A 142 -33.12 -29.36 62.71
CA GLU A 142 -33.44 -30.75 63.08
C GLU A 142 -32.96 -31.08 64.49
N ALA A 143 -31.70 -30.77 64.84
CA ALA A 143 -31.16 -31.02 66.16
C ALA A 143 -31.94 -30.28 67.27
N TYR A 144 -32.36 -29.03 67.00
CA TYR A 144 -33.17 -28.24 67.92
C TYR A 144 -34.58 -28.81 68.11
N VAL A 145 -35.29 -29.13 67.01
CA VAL A 145 -36.64 -29.72 67.05
C VAL A 145 -36.65 -31.10 67.72
N LEU A 146 -35.57 -31.88 67.58
CA LEU A 146 -35.39 -33.15 68.29
C LEU A 146 -34.90 -32.99 69.74
N GLY A 147 -34.77 -31.76 70.26
CA GLY A 147 -34.37 -31.47 71.64
C GLY A 147 -32.90 -31.76 71.96
N ARG A 148 -32.04 -31.95 70.95
CA ARG A 148 -30.62 -32.31 71.10
C ARG A 148 -29.75 -31.06 71.28
N TYR A 149 -30.03 -30.30 72.34
CA TYR A 149 -29.46 -28.97 72.54
C TYR A 149 -27.92 -28.92 72.63
N SER A 150 -27.26 -29.98 73.10
CA SER A 150 -25.79 -30.06 73.11
C SER A 150 -25.21 -30.13 71.69
N LEU A 151 -25.71 -31.08 70.88
CA LEU A 151 -25.36 -31.21 69.47
C LEU A 151 -25.69 -29.93 68.69
N CYS A 152 -26.82 -29.30 69.00
CA CYS A 152 -27.20 -28.03 68.38
C CYS A 152 -26.18 -26.91 68.65
N ARG A 153 -25.62 -26.80 69.87
CA ARG A 153 -24.54 -25.84 70.17
C ARG A 153 -23.23 -26.17 69.45
N GLU A 154 -22.87 -27.46 69.35
CA GLU A 154 -21.70 -27.90 68.59
C GLU A 154 -21.82 -27.55 67.09
N LEU A 155 -23.00 -27.80 66.49
CA LEU A 155 -23.31 -27.44 65.10
C LEU A 155 -23.28 -25.92 64.87
N ILE A 156 -23.88 -25.14 65.77
CA ILE A 156 -23.83 -23.66 65.76
C ILE A 156 -22.37 -23.17 65.78
N GLN A 157 -21.55 -23.72 66.68
CA GLN A 157 -20.13 -23.34 66.75
C GLN A 157 -19.38 -23.71 65.46
N SER A 158 -19.61 -24.89 64.90
CA SER A 158 -18.98 -25.30 63.63
C SER A 158 -19.39 -24.42 62.44
N LEU A 159 -20.63 -23.90 62.44
CA LEU A 159 -21.09 -22.94 61.43
C LEU A 159 -20.40 -21.58 61.60
N GLU A 160 -20.27 -21.08 62.82
CA GLU A 160 -19.56 -19.83 63.12
C GLU A 160 -18.05 -19.93 62.80
N ASP A 161 -17.40 -21.04 63.16
CA ASP A 161 -16.00 -21.33 62.82
C ASP A 161 -15.77 -21.40 61.29
N SER A 162 -16.78 -21.83 60.52
CA SER A 162 -16.72 -21.86 59.05
C SER A 162 -16.95 -20.50 58.37
N GLY A 163 -17.40 -19.48 59.11
CA GLY A 163 -17.75 -18.16 58.58
C GLY A 163 -19.01 -18.11 57.70
N LEU A 164 -19.72 -19.23 57.53
CA LEU A 164 -20.89 -19.34 56.66
C LEU A 164 -22.17 -18.71 57.24
N THR A 165 -22.16 -18.26 58.49
CA THR A 165 -23.31 -17.61 59.16
C THR A 165 -23.85 -16.40 58.40
N GLU A 166 -22.97 -15.62 57.76
CA GLU A 166 -23.37 -14.46 56.94
C GLU A 166 -23.93 -14.85 55.55
N SER A 167 -23.68 -16.09 55.11
CA SER A 167 -24.19 -16.66 53.85
C SER A 167 -25.59 -17.26 53.98
N LEU A 168 -26.20 -17.22 55.16
CA LEU A 168 -27.58 -17.66 55.36
C LEU A 168 -28.58 -16.70 54.68
N PRO A 169 -29.56 -17.20 53.91
CA PRO A 169 -30.61 -16.37 53.32
C PRO A 169 -31.37 -15.55 54.37
N GLN A 170 -31.38 -14.23 54.17
CA GLN A 170 -32.06 -13.27 55.04
C GLN A 170 -33.54 -13.06 54.65
N GLU A 171 -33.91 -13.37 53.41
CA GLU A 171 -35.27 -13.26 52.88
C GLU A 171 -36.02 -14.59 52.96
N SER A 172 -37.34 -14.53 53.19
CA SER A 172 -38.23 -15.69 53.13
C SER A 172 -39.04 -15.68 51.82
N VAL A 173 -38.59 -16.47 50.84
CA VAL A 173 -39.16 -16.54 49.48
C VAL A 173 -40.64 -16.98 49.46
N THR A 174 -41.16 -17.50 50.57
CA THR A 174 -42.51 -18.07 50.68
C THR A 174 -43.58 -17.09 51.17
N ASP A 175 -43.23 -15.85 51.52
CA ASP A 175 -44.12 -14.73 51.93
C ASP A 175 -45.30 -15.11 52.86
N ASN A 176 -45.06 -16.09 53.73
CA ASN A 176 -46.05 -16.76 54.57
C ASN A 176 -45.87 -16.41 56.06
N GLY A 177 -45.20 -15.31 56.35
CA GLY A 177 -44.87 -14.87 57.71
C GLY A 177 -43.91 -15.78 58.47
N ARG A 178 -43.31 -16.80 57.83
CA ARG A 178 -42.24 -17.61 58.45
C ARG A 178 -40.93 -16.82 58.46
N PHE A 179 -40.17 -17.03 59.55
CA PHE A 179 -38.80 -16.54 59.66
C PHE A 179 -37.95 -17.04 58.48
N SER A 180 -37.07 -16.17 57.96
CA SER A 180 -36.01 -16.59 57.04
C SER A 180 -35.01 -17.51 57.74
N PRO A 181 -34.23 -18.32 57.00
CA PRO A 181 -33.22 -19.21 57.58
C PRO A 181 -32.27 -18.50 58.55
N ALA A 182 -31.78 -17.30 58.18
CA ALA A 182 -30.93 -16.49 59.06
C ALA A 182 -31.64 -16.07 60.36
N LEU A 183 -32.92 -15.68 60.29
CA LEU A 183 -33.68 -15.23 61.46
C LEU A 183 -34.08 -16.40 62.38
N ARG A 184 -34.44 -17.54 61.81
CA ARG A 184 -34.70 -18.79 62.55
C ARG A 184 -33.42 -19.29 63.25
N TYR A 185 -32.26 -19.18 62.59
CA TYR A 185 -30.97 -19.48 63.22
C TYR A 185 -30.69 -18.56 64.41
N GLN A 186 -30.94 -17.25 64.28
CA GLN A 186 -30.76 -16.30 65.39
C GLN A 186 -31.70 -16.60 66.58
N GLU A 187 -32.96 -16.98 66.31
CA GLU A 187 -33.91 -17.45 67.34
C GLU A 187 -33.38 -18.69 68.08
N ILE A 188 -32.97 -19.73 67.35
CA ILE A 188 -32.41 -20.96 67.92
C ILE A 188 -31.16 -20.66 68.76
N ARG A 189 -30.25 -19.81 68.26
CA ARG A 189 -29.04 -19.41 69.00
C ARG A 189 -29.40 -18.65 70.28
N GLY A 190 -30.34 -17.69 70.21
CA GLY A 190 -30.79 -16.92 71.38
C GLY A 190 -31.64 -17.72 72.39
N ALA A 191 -32.19 -18.86 72.00
CA ALA A 191 -32.84 -19.80 72.91
C ALA A 191 -31.83 -20.76 73.59
N LEU A 192 -30.61 -20.86 73.06
CA LEU A 192 -29.58 -21.80 73.51
C LEU A 192 -28.44 -21.14 74.31
N TYR A 193 -28.23 -19.83 74.20
CA TYR A 193 -27.15 -19.08 74.86
C TYR A 193 -27.73 -17.97 75.75
#